data_AF-A0A5J5VVM9-F1
#
_entry.id   AF-A0A5J5VVM9-F1
#
_cell.length_a   1.000
_cell.length_b   1.000
_cell.length_c   1.000
_cell.angle_alpha   90.00
_cell.angle_beta   90.00
_cell.angle_gamma   90.00
#
_symmetry.space_group_name_H-M   'P 1'
#
loop_
_entity.id
_entity.type
_entity.pdbx_description
1 polymer ?
#
loop_
_entity_poly.entity_id
_entity_poly.type
_entity_poly.pdbx_seq_one_letter_code
_entity_poly.pdbx_strand_id
1 'polypeptide(L)'
;MIRSSIWKLEMSTQYEKSDPTPPTGSRSCLYDLLCSDTPRWDRPSDADTTSWLLRKETWRSFGPQARLERMLEDTGNRVCADCGSPDPKWVSLSIGVFICIKCSGVHRSLGSHISKVLSVKLDEWTEDQVDGLVNLGGNIVVNNKYEAFLPNNLKKPRPDSSIEERSDFIKRKYEMQQFLEGEQTSCRLQPHHRTPSSTLPLPPGYPLLNEKKHSEKQSRHRIGNRFRNSWGRKDSDHLKISKKSNSLAGMVEFVGLIKVNVVKGTNLAVRDMLSSDPYVILALGHQSVKTRVIKNNLNPVWNESLMLSIPENIPPLRVIVYDKDTFTTDDFMGDAEIDIQPLVAAAKAYEKSKIQESMQLGKCVANRDNNFLKDGIINLADGKVKQEISFRLQNVERGTLEIELECVPLTQ
;
A
#
# COMPACT_ATOMS: atom_id res chain seq x y z
N MET A 1 -67.73 38.88 15.83
CA MET A 1 -68.10 37.53 16.29
C MET A 1 -66.85 36.88 16.88
N ILE A 2 -66.86 36.68 18.21
CA ILE A 2 -66.36 35.54 19.00
C ILE A 2 -65.07 34.81 18.55
N ARG A 3 -64.02 34.95 19.41
CA ARG A 3 -63.07 33.97 20.04
C ARG A 3 -62.43 32.87 19.16
N SER A 4 -61.18 32.42 19.33
CA SER A 4 -60.38 32.10 20.53
C SER A 4 -58.90 31.92 20.12
N SER A 5 -57.90 32.55 20.78
CA SER A 5 -57.04 32.03 21.88
C SER A 5 -56.08 30.91 21.45
N ILE A 6 -54.76 31.08 21.24
CA ILE A 6 -53.63 31.41 22.15
C ILE A 6 -53.60 30.55 23.43
N TRP A 7 -52.54 29.74 23.64
CA TRP A 7 -51.48 29.95 24.65
C TRP A 7 -50.37 28.87 24.62
N LYS A 8 -49.13 29.34 24.77
CA LYS A 8 -47.93 28.61 25.21
C LYS A 8 -48.13 28.00 26.60
N LEU A 9 -47.35 26.96 26.93
CA LEU A 9 -46.78 26.79 28.28
C LEU A 9 -45.47 26.00 28.24
N GLU A 10 -44.46 26.51 28.95
CA GLU A 10 -43.34 25.72 29.52
C GLU A 10 -43.83 25.04 30.82
N MET A 11 -43.22 23.92 31.20
CA MET A 11 -42.80 23.62 32.59
C MET A 11 -42.00 22.32 32.69
N SER A 12 -40.90 22.37 33.45
CA SER A 12 -40.13 21.23 33.95
C SER A 12 -40.85 20.49 35.08
N THR A 13 -40.65 19.17 35.21
CA THR A 13 -40.38 18.47 36.50
C THR A 13 -39.84 17.04 36.26
N GLN A 14 -39.24 16.48 37.31
CA GLN A 14 -38.22 15.42 37.42
C GLN A 14 -38.72 13.95 37.46
N TYR A 15 -37.79 13.03 37.15
CA TYR A 15 -37.54 11.65 37.67
C TYR A 15 -38.61 10.53 37.56
N GLU A 16 -38.33 9.43 36.83
CA GLU A 16 -37.83 8.13 37.36
C GLU A 16 -37.52 7.07 36.25
N LYS A 17 -36.68 6.09 36.61
CA LYS A 17 -36.04 5.03 35.79
C LYS A 17 -37.00 3.95 35.25
N SER A 18 -36.74 3.46 34.03
CA SER A 18 -36.76 2.02 33.68
C SER A 18 -36.24 1.78 32.25
N ASP A 19 -35.23 0.92 32.12
CA ASP A 19 -34.63 0.43 30.85
C ASP A 19 -35.62 -0.32 29.95
N PRO A 20 -35.34 -0.37 28.63
CA PRO A 20 -35.48 -1.62 27.91
C PRO A 20 -34.28 -1.92 26.98
N THR A 21 -33.67 -3.10 27.16
CA THR A 21 -32.94 -3.84 26.09
C THR A 21 -33.96 -4.35 25.07
N PRO A 22 -33.69 -4.50 23.74
CA PRO A 22 -32.68 -5.38 23.11
C PRO A 22 -32.24 -4.87 21.68
N PRO A 23 -31.77 -5.67 20.68
CA PRO A 23 -31.12 -6.98 20.67
C PRO A 23 -29.68 -6.95 20.10
N THR A 24 -28.90 -7.93 20.54
CA THR A 24 -27.66 -8.42 19.93
C THR A 24 -27.86 -8.86 18.49
N GLY A 25 -27.17 -8.21 17.56
CA GLY A 25 -27.06 -8.59 16.16
C GLY A 25 -25.72 -8.15 15.60
N SER A 26 -24.72 -9.02 15.71
CA SER A 26 -23.38 -8.87 15.13
C SER A 26 -23.47 -8.64 13.61
N ARG A 27 -22.97 -7.50 13.14
CA ARG A 27 -22.48 -7.34 11.76
C ARG A 27 -20.97 -7.25 11.82
N SER A 28 -20.34 -8.39 12.05
CA SER A 28 -18.90 -8.58 11.85
C SER A 28 -18.54 -8.29 10.39
N CYS A 29 -17.54 -7.43 10.20
CA CYS A 29 -16.96 -7.10 8.91
C CYS A 29 -16.19 -8.34 8.40
N LEU A 30 -16.16 -8.55 7.08
CA LEU A 30 -15.36 -9.59 6.41
C LEU A 30 -13.85 -9.50 6.70
N TYR A 31 -13.39 -8.43 7.34
CA TYR A 31 -12.02 -8.27 7.84
C TYR A 31 -11.78 -9.02 9.17
N ASP A 32 -12.80 -9.16 10.02
CA ASP A 32 -12.67 -9.85 11.33
C ASP A 32 -12.56 -11.38 11.20
N LEU A 33 -13.06 -11.92 10.08
CA LEU A 33 -13.06 -13.37 9.78
C LEU A 33 -11.74 -13.88 9.20
N LEU A 34 -10.80 -12.99 8.84
CA LEU A 34 -9.48 -13.35 8.29
C LEU A 34 -8.36 -13.28 9.33
N CYS A 35 -8.63 -12.84 10.56
CA CYS A 35 -7.65 -12.72 11.65
C CYS A 35 -7.85 -13.73 12.80
N SER A 36 -8.73 -14.72 12.64
CA SER A 36 -9.12 -15.64 13.72
C SER A 36 -8.07 -16.68 14.14
N ASP A 37 -6.93 -16.80 13.44
CA ASP A 37 -5.89 -17.78 13.77
C ASP A 37 -4.59 -17.13 14.28
N THR A 38 -4.73 -16.23 15.26
CA THR A 38 -3.56 -15.87 16.09
C THR A 38 -3.54 -16.78 17.33
N PRO A 39 -2.50 -17.60 17.52
CA PRO A 39 -2.39 -18.41 18.73
C PRO A 39 -2.22 -17.48 19.94
N ARG A 40 -3.11 -17.67 20.91
CA ARG A 40 -3.19 -16.93 22.18
C ARG A 40 -2.03 -17.38 23.08
N TRP A 41 -0.88 -16.73 22.93
CA TRP A 41 0.28 -16.92 23.80
C TRP A 41 0.20 -16.01 25.03
N ASP A 42 0.77 -16.50 26.13
CA ASP A 42 0.32 -16.29 27.51
C ASP A 42 0.09 -14.85 27.98
N ARG A 43 -1.04 -14.69 28.66
CA ARG A 43 -1.43 -13.53 29.45
C ARG A 43 -0.43 -13.36 30.62
N PRO A 44 0.20 -12.20 30.83
CA PRO A 44 0.95 -11.94 32.05
C PRO A 44 0.03 -12.10 33.27
N SER A 45 0.59 -12.62 34.36
CA SER A 45 -0.10 -12.82 35.66
C SER A 45 -1.02 -11.64 36.01
N ASP A 46 -2.20 -11.95 36.58
CA ASP A 46 -3.32 -11.03 36.83
C ASP A 46 -2.99 -9.76 37.65
N ALA A 47 -1.76 -9.63 38.18
CA ALA A 47 -1.24 -8.42 38.82
C ALA A 47 -0.87 -7.27 37.84
N ASP A 48 -0.65 -7.54 36.55
CA ASP A 48 -0.19 -6.53 35.56
C ASP A 48 -1.32 -5.90 34.70
N THR A 49 -2.55 -6.42 34.81
CA THR A 49 -3.66 -5.99 33.93
C THR A 49 -4.09 -4.54 34.21
N THR A 50 -4.07 -4.13 35.48
CA THR A 50 -4.34 -2.75 35.92
C THR A 50 -3.24 -1.78 35.48
N SER A 51 -1.99 -2.23 35.44
CA SER A 51 -0.86 -1.44 34.93
C SER A 51 -0.98 -1.21 33.42
N TRP A 52 -1.33 -2.24 32.64
CA TRP A 52 -1.50 -2.12 31.19
C TRP A 52 -2.71 -1.25 30.79
N LEU A 53 -3.86 -1.38 31.47
CA LEU A 53 -5.05 -0.56 31.20
C LEU A 53 -4.83 0.91 31.57
N LEU A 54 -4.21 1.20 32.71
CA LEU A 54 -3.85 2.56 33.10
C LEU A 54 -2.81 3.16 32.13
N ARG A 55 -1.85 2.34 31.68
CA ARG A 55 -0.86 2.73 30.66
C ARG A 55 -1.53 2.98 29.30
N LYS A 56 -2.59 2.25 28.94
CA LYS A 56 -3.38 2.42 27.71
C LYS A 56 -4.27 3.68 27.75
N GLU A 57 -4.85 4.02 28.89
CA GLU A 57 -5.57 5.28 29.10
C GLU A 57 -4.62 6.49 29.06
N THR A 58 -3.46 6.37 29.69
CA THR A 58 -2.38 7.38 29.60
C THR A 58 -1.78 7.44 28.18
N TRP A 59 -1.84 6.35 27.41
CA TRP A 59 -1.37 6.31 26.02
C TRP A 59 -2.28 7.10 25.09
N ARG A 60 -3.60 7.06 25.33
CA ARG A 60 -4.63 7.78 24.57
C ARG A 60 -4.69 9.29 24.85
N SER A 61 -4.04 9.77 25.92
CA SER A 61 -3.99 11.21 26.21
C SER A 61 -2.95 11.97 25.38
N PHE A 62 -2.04 11.26 24.70
CA PHE A 62 -1.04 11.85 23.81
C PHE A 62 -1.54 11.77 22.36
N GLY A 63 -1.26 12.81 21.56
CA GLY A 63 -1.59 12.80 20.13
C GLY A 63 -0.81 11.73 19.35
N PRO A 64 -1.21 11.44 18.09
CA PRO A 64 -0.68 10.32 17.31
C PRO A 64 0.84 10.35 17.18
N GLN A 65 1.40 11.54 16.97
CA GLN A 65 2.84 11.75 16.78
C GLN A 65 3.65 11.39 18.03
N ALA A 66 3.23 11.85 19.21
CA ALA A 66 3.95 11.59 20.47
C ALA A 66 3.90 10.11 20.84
N ARG A 67 2.79 9.42 20.53
CA ARG A 67 2.66 7.98 20.71
C ARG A 67 3.59 7.20 19.79
N LEU A 68 3.72 7.62 18.53
CA LEU A 68 4.61 7.01 17.55
C LEU A 68 6.09 7.20 17.91
N GLU A 69 6.47 8.39 18.38
CA GLU A 69 7.81 8.67 18.89
C GLU A 69 8.16 7.77 20.07
N ARG A 70 7.23 7.56 21.00
CA ARG A 70 7.43 6.62 22.11
C ARG A 70 7.58 5.17 21.67
N MET A 71 6.94 4.75 20.57
CA MET A 71 7.18 3.41 20.01
C MET A 71 8.61 3.25 19.49
N LEU A 72 9.23 4.31 18.94
CA LEU A 72 10.62 4.28 18.49
C LEU A 72 11.63 4.21 19.65
N GLU A 73 11.24 4.61 20.85
CA GLU A 73 12.08 4.47 22.05
C GLU A 73 12.26 2.99 22.46
N ASP A 74 11.32 2.12 22.08
CA ASP A 74 11.38 0.69 22.33
C ASP A 74 12.59 0.07 21.61
N THR A 75 13.35 -0.75 22.34
CA THR A 75 14.62 -1.31 21.89
C THR A 75 14.49 -2.12 20.59
N GLY A 76 13.36 -2.78 20.39
CA GLY A 76 13.04 -3.50 19.15
C GLY A 76 12.92 -2.61 17.92
N ASN A 77 12.41 -1.39 18.09
CA ASN A 77 12.08 -0.47 17.02
C ASN A 77 13.23 0.48 16.68
N ARG A 78 14.34 0.45 17.43
CA ARG A 78 15.56 1.25 17.15
C ARG A 78 16.37 0.76 15.95
N VAL A 79 16.06 -0.44 15.45
CA VAL A 79 16.70 -1.01 14.26
C VAL A 79 15.65 -1.49 13.28
N CYS A 80 15.95 -1.38 12.00
CA CYS A 80 15.10 -1.82 10.91
C CYS A 80 14.76 -3.30 11.05
N ALA A 81 13.47 -3.62 10.96
CA ALA A 81 12.95 -4.97 11.11
C ALA A 81 13.52 -5.98 10.09
N ASP A 82 14.08 -5.54 8.97
CA ASP A 82 14.51 -6.45 7.89
C ASP A 82 16.01 -6.51 7.70
N CYS A 83 16.74 -5.41 7.90
CA CYS A 83 18.19 -5.36 7.66
C CYS A 83 19.03 -4.86 8.84
N GLY A 84 18.39 -4.52 9.96
CA GLY A 84 19.08 -4.06 11.16
C GLY A 84 19.70 -2.67 11.08
N SER A 85 19.44 -1.90 10.00
CA SER A 85 19.87 -0.49 9.91
C SER A 85 19.35 0.30 11.11
N PRO A 86 20.16 1.14 11.76
CA PRO A 86 19.70 1.93 12.91
C PRO A 86 18.65 2.97 12.51
N ASP A 87 17.90 3.43 13.50
CA ASP A 87 16.96 4.55 13.46
C ASP A 87 15.97 4.50 12.28
N PRO A 88 15.13 3.44 12.19
CA PRO A 88 14.15 3.33 11.12
C PRO A 88 13.12 4.47 11.20
N LYS A 89 12.89 5.15 10.07
CA LYS A 89 11.98 6.30 9.95
C LYS A 89 10.70 6.01 9.17
N TRP A 90 10.48 4.74 8.81
CA TRP A 90 9.33 4.28 8.05
C TRP A 90 8.65 3.14 8.79
N VAL A 91 7.35 3.00 8.56
CA VAL A 91 6.51 1.96 9.15
C VAL A 91 5.79 1.22 8.02
N SER A 92 5.77 -0.11 8.08
CA SER A 92 4.75 -0.89 7.38
C SER A 92 3.55 -1.05 8.32
N LEU A 93 2.48 -0.30 8.05
CA LEU A 93 1.30 -0.20 8.91
C LEU A 93 0.52 -1.52 8.98
N SER A 94 0.38 -2.21 7.84
CA SER A 94 -0.36 -3.49 7.77
C SER A 94 0.39 -4.65 8.43
N ILE A 95 1.71 -4.57 8.51
CA ILE A 95 2.57 -5.61 9.10
C ILE A 95 2.92 -5.29 10.56
N GLY A 96 3.05 -4.00 10.90
CA GLY A 96 3.41 -3.53 12.23
C GLY A 96 4.90 -3.41 12.48
N VAL A 97 5.70 -3.08 11.46
CA VAL A 97 7.18 -2.98 11.58
C VAL A 97 7.72 -1.60 11.25
N PHE A 98 8.74 -1.18 11.99
CA PHE A 98 9.62 -0.06 11.71
C PHE A 98 10.80 -0.50 10.85
N ILE A 99 10.95 0.15 9.71
CA ILE A 99 11.91 -0.18 8.65
C ILE A 99 12.69 1.05 8.20
N CYS A 100 13.89 0.84 7.66
CA CYS A 100 14.69 1.91 7.08
C CYS A 100 14.17 2.29 5.70
N ILE A 101 14.66 3.40 5.14
CA ILE A 101 14.24 3.88 3.83
C ILE A 101 14.48 2.86 2.71
N LYS A 102 15.62 2.16 2.71
CA LYS A 102 15.95 1.15 1.68
C LYS A 102 14.95 -0.02 1.70
N CYS A 103 14.64 -0.54 2.89
CA CYS A 103 13.63 -1.60 3.06
C CYS A 103 12.22 -1.09 2.76
N SER A 104 11.92 0.18 3.07
CA SER A 104 10.63 0.79 2.73
C SER A 104 10.37 0.78 1.22
N GLY A 105 11.41 1.00 0.40
CA GLY A 105 11.31 0.89 -1.07
C GLY A 105 10.94 -0.52 -1.53
N VAL A 106 11.54 -1.55 -0.93
CA VAL A 106 11.18 -2.95 -1.19
C VAL A 106 9.75 -3.24 -0.75
N HIS A 107 9.36 -2.81 0.45
CA HIS A 107 8.01 -3.00 0.98
C HIS A 107 6.93 -2.39 0.07
N ARG A 108 7.21 -1.24 -0.57
CA ARG A 108 6.30 -0.64 -1.57
C ARG A 108 6.09 -1.55 -2.78
N SER A 109 7.13 -2.31 -3.19
CA SER A 109 7.04 -3.24 -4.32
C SER A 109 6.19 -4.49 -4.05
N LEU A 110 5.89 -4.81 -2.78
CA LEU A 110 4.99 -5.92 -2.40
C LEU A 110 3.51 -5.59 -2.69
N GLY A 111 3.18 -4.30 -2.82
CA GLY A 111 1.81 -3.82 -2.96
C GLY A 111 1.12 -3.58 -1.62
N SER A 112 0.11 -2.70 -1.65
CA SER A 112 -0.59 -2.19 -0.45
C SER A 112 -1.43 -3.23 0.28
N HIS A 113 -1.81 -4.33 -0.39
CA HIS A 113 -2.52 -5.47 0.20
C HIS A 113 -1.63 -6.30 1.14
N ILE A 114 -0.31 -6.19 1.01
CA ILE A 114 0.68 -6.82 1.91
C ILE A 114 1.27 -5.78 2.85
N SER A 115 1.86 -4.72 2.29
CA SER A 115 2.60 -3.71 3.05
C SER A 115 2.15 -2.29 2.70
N LYS A 116 1.42 -1.65 3.61
CA LYS A 116 1.11 -0.22 3.52
C LYS A 116 2.19 0.60 4.23
N VAL A 117 3.03 1.31 3.46
CA VAL A 117 4.20 2.03 3.97
C VAL A 117 3.89 3.50 4.25
N LEU A 118 4.18 3.96 5.47
CA LEU A 118 4.07 5.37 5.91
C LEU A 118 5.36 5.83 6.58
N SER A 119 5.69 7.12 6.46
CA SER A 119 6.77 7.78 7.17
C SER A 119 6.33 8.12 8.59
N VAL A 120 7.24 7.96 9.54
CA VAL A 120 7.00 8.36 10.94
C VAL A 120 6.79 9.87 11.08
N LYS A 121 7.47 10.68 10.27
CA LYS A 121 7.47 12.15 10.41
C LYS A 121 6.85 12.89 9.23
N LEU A 122 6.86 12.28 8.05
CA LEU A 122 6.50 12.98 6.81
C LEU A 122 5.04 12.77 6.42
N ASP A 123 4.38 11.74 6.96
CA ASP A 123 2.98 11.43 6.70
C ASP A 123 2.09 11.82 7.89
N GLU A 124 0.84 12.16 7.63
CA GLU A 124 -0.16 12.40 8.66
C GLU A 124 -0.68 11.07 9.23
N TRP A 125 -0.78 11.02 10.56
CA TRP A 125 -1.20 9.82 11.29
C TRP A 125 -2.56 10.03 11.96
N THR A 126 -3.48 9.09 11.75
CA THR A 126 -4.74 9.05 12.49
C THR A 126 -4.59 8.25 13.78
N GLU A 127 -5.45 8.52 14.78
CA GLU A 127 -5.47 7.75 16.03
C GLU A 127 -5.64 6.26 15.77
N ASP A 128 -6.54 5.88 14.86
CA ASP A 128 -6.79 4.47 14.50
C ASP A 128 -5.57 3.78 13.91
N GLN A 129 -4.77 4.50 13.11
CA GLN A 129 -3.53 3.96 12.55
C GLN A 129 -2.50 3.68 13.64
N VAL A 130 -2.36 4.60 14.60
CA VAL A 130 -1.43 4.42 15.72
C VAL A 130 -1.94 3.34 16.68
N ASP A 131 -3.24 3.27 16.96
CA ASP A 131 -3.86 2.19 17.72
C ASP A 131 -3.60 0.83 17.07
N GLY A 132 -3.81 0.72 15.75
CA GLY A 132 -3.52 -0.48 14.98
C GLY A 132 -2.05 -0.90 15.08
N LEU A 133 -1.13 0.04 14.89
CA LEU A 133 0.31 -0.20 14.99
C LEU A 133 0.73 -0.68 16.39
N VAL A 134 0.20 -0.05 17.44
CA VAL A 134 0.46 -0.45 18.84
C VAL A 134 -0.04 -1.85 19.12
N ASN A 135 -1.22 -2.21 18.61
CA ASN A 135 -1.79 -3.56 18.77
C ASN A 135 -0.95 -4.65 18.07
N LEU A 136 -0.23 -4.31 16.99
CA LEU A 136 0.68 -5.23 16.30
C LEU A 136 2.02 -5.44 17.02
N GLY A 137 2.36 -4.59 18.00
CA GLY A 137 3.46 -4.81 18.93
C GLY A 137 4.88 -4.50 18.42
N GLY A 138 5.03 -4.04 17.17
CA GLY A 138 6.32 -3.58 16.65
C GLY A 138 7.29 -4.69 16.25
N ASN A 139 8.56 -4.31 16.07
CA ASN A 139 9.57 -5.14 15.44
C ASN A 139 9.88 -6.44 16.17
N ILE A 140 9.93 -6.43 17.51
CA ILE A 140 10.21 -7.66 18.28
C ILE A 140 9.11 -8.68 18.03
N VAL A 141 7.85 -8.28 18.17
CA VAL A 141 6.70 -9.16 18.00
C VAL A 141 6.63 -9.71 16.58
N VAL A 142 6.79 -8.83 15.58
CA VAL A 142 6.72 -9.26 14.18
C VAL A 142 7.92 -10.11 13.80
N ASN A 143 9.14 -9.79 14.21
CA ASN A 143 10.31 -10.63 13.90
C ASN A 143 10.21 -12.00 14.58
N ASN A 144 9.75 -12.07 15.83
CA ASN A 144 9.54 -13.35 16.50
C ASN A 144 8.50 -14.23 15.77
N LYS A 145 7.51 -13.62 15.11
CA LYS A 145 6.50 -14.32 14.32
C LYS A 145 7.02 -14.73 12.94
N TYR A 146 7.57 -13.77 12.18
CA TYR A 146 7.94 -13.95 10.78
C TYR A 146 9.39 -14.37 10.57
N GLU A 147 10.19 -14.53 11.62
CA GLU A 147 11.55 -15.09 11.59
C GLU A 147 11.66 -16.29 12.55
N ALA A 148 10.52 -16.82 13.03
CA ALA A 148 10.45 -17.90 14.03
C ALA A 148 11.27 -19.13 13.64
N PHE A 149 11.21 -19.51 12.36
CA PHE A 149 11.91 -20.66 11.79
C PHE A 149 12.91 -20.23 10.71
N LEU A 150 13.65 -19.15 10.94
CA LEU A 150 14.69 -18.70 10.01
C LEU A 150 15.80 -19.77 9.89
N PRO A 151 16.03 -20.38 8.71
CA PRO A 151 17.03 -21.43 8.55
C PRO A 151 18.46 -20.92 8.82
N ASN A 152 19.31 -21.74 9.46
CA ASN A 152 20.69 -21.36 9.79
C ASN A 152 21.55 -20.92 8.58
N ASN A 153 21.22 -21.40 7.38
CA ASN A 153 21.90 -21.04 6.13
C ASN A 153 21.41 -19.72 5.52
N LEU A 154 20.25 -19.21 5.93
CA LEU A 154 19.71 -17.94 5.48
C LEU A 154 19.90 -16.89 6.58
N LYS A 155 20.69 -15.87 6.29
CA LYS A 155 20.91 -14.76 7.23
C LYS A 155 20.09 -13.56 6.82
N LYS A 156 19.64 -12.83 7.83
CA LYS A 156 19.06 -11.50 7.67
C LYS A 156 20.05 -10.59 6.93
N PRO A 157 19.61 -9.82 5.92
CA PRO A 157 20.48 -8.90 5.21
C PRO A 157 21.04 -7.83 6.16
N ARG A 158 22.17 -7.24 5.80
CA ARG A 158 22.84 -6.19 6.58
C ARG A 158 22.44 -4.79 6.09
N PRO A 159 22.80 -3.71 6.83
CA PRO A 159 22.56 -2.34 6.39
C PRO A 159 23.30 -1.93 5.10
N ASP A 160 24.37 -2.66 4.75
CA ASP A 160 25.14 -2.52 3.52
C ASP A 160 24.77 -3.53 2.43
N SER A 161 23.94 -4.54 2.73
CA SER A 161 23.46 -5.52 1.75
C SER A 161 22.87 -4.88 0.50
N SER A 162 22.97 -5.60 -0.61
CA SER A 162 22.37 -5.16 -1.86
C SER A 162 20.86 -5.12 -1.74
N ILE A 163 20.22 -4.40 -2.65
CA ILE A 163 18.77 -4.26 -2.65
C ILE A 163 18.09 -5.56 -3.11
N GLU A 164 18.76 -6.37 -3.93
CA GLU A 164 18.34 -7.72 -4.31
C GLU A 164 18.30 -8.64 -3.09
N GLU A 165 19.37 -8.67 -2.28
CA GLU A 165 19.42 -9.45 -1.04
C GLU A 165 18.29 -9.03 -0.07
N ARG A 166 18.07 -7.71 0.07
CA ARG A 166 16.95 -7.19 0.86
C ARG A 166 15.61 -7.66 0.34
N SER A 167 15.38 -7.53 -0.97
CA SER A 167 14.10 -7.93 -1.54
C SER A 167 13.83 -9.40 -1.44
N ASP A 168 14.84 -10.21 -1.66
CA ASP A 168 14.73 -11.66 -1.60
C ASP A 168 14.35 -12.10 -0.18
N PHE A 169 14.99 -11.50 0.84
CA PHE A 169 14.63 -11.74 2.24
C PHE A 169 13.23 -11.23 2.60
N ILE A 170 12.90 -9.98 2.25
CA ILE A 170 11.62 -9.34 2.61
C ILE A 170 10.43 -10.06 1.96
N LYS A 171 10.56 -10.50 0.70
CA LYS A 171 9.52 -11.30 0.03
C LYS A 171 9.33 -12.65 0.71
N ARG A 172 10.40 -13.38 1.01
CA ARG A 172 10.29 -14.65 1.76
C ARG A 172 9.64 -14.47 3.13
N LYS A 173 9.98 -13.37 3.81
CA LYS A 173 9.47 -13.05 5.13
C LYS A 173 7.97 -12.76 5.11
N TYR A 174 7.50 -11.84 4.27
CA TYR A 174 6.12 -11.32 4.38
C TYR A 174 5.15 -11.78 3.27
N GLU A 175 5.63 -11.94 2.04
CA GLU A 175 4.80 -12.36 0.90
C GLU A 175 4.66 -13.89 0.88
N MET A 176 5.79 -14.60 0.95
CA MET A 176 5.81 -16.07 0.93
C MET A 176 5.65 -16.68 2.32
N GLN A 177 5.83 -15.88 3.38
CA GLN A 177 5.65 -16.32 4.77
C GLN A 177 6.47 -17.57 5.14
N GLN A 178 7.65 -17.72 4.53
CA GLN A 178 8.42 -18.96 4.52
C GLN A 178 8.97 -19.37 5.91
N PHE A 179 9.01 -18.46 6.87
CA PHE A 179 9.62 -18.70 8.19
C PHE A 179 8.59 -18.81 9.33
N LEU A 180 7.30 -18.89 9.01
CA LEU A 180 6.20 -18.98 9.98
C LEU A 180 5.98 -20.40 10.53
N GLU A 181 6.22 -21.44 9.72
CA GLU A 181 6.00 -22.84 10.09
C GLU A 181 7.25 -23.69 9.84
N GLY A 182 7.69 -24.44 10.86
CA GLY A 182 8.75 -25.42 10.70
C GLY A 182 8.20 -26.69 10.04
N GLU A 183 8.53 -26.95 8.77
CA GLU A 183 8.24 -28.24 8.13
C GLU A 183 8.99 -29.38 8.86
N GLN A 184 8.31 -30.02 9.81
CA GLN A 184 8.51 -31.43 10.10
C GLN A 184 7.62 -32.27 9.17
N THR A 185 8.04 -32.44 7.91
CA THR A 185 7.65 -33.63 7.14
C THR A 185 8.80 -34.07 6.23
N SER A 186 9.82 -34.66 6.84
CA SER A 186 10.59 -35.69 6.16
C SER A 186 9.74 -36.96 6.08
N CYS A 187 9.09 -37.19 4.95
CA CYS A 187 8.71 -38.54 4.53
C CYS A 187 9.08 -38.71 3.05
N ARG A 188 10.29 -39.24 2.83
CA ARG A 188 10.62 -39.97 1.60
C ARG A 188 9.64 -41.13 1.47
N LEU A 189 8.69 -41.04 0.55
CA LEU A 189 8.18 -42.24 -0.10
C LEU A 189 9.01 -42.46 -1.35
N GLN A 190 10.05 -43.30 -1.22
CA GLN A 190 10.61 -43.97 -2.37
C GLN A 190 9.64 -45.06 -2.84
N PRO A 191 9.42 -45.21 -4.16
CA PRO A 191 8.67 -46.36 -4.69
C PRO A 191 9.59 -47.59 -4.67
N HIS A 192 9.41 -48.46 -3.67
CA HIS A 192 10.03 -49.78 -3.71
C HIS A 192 9.21 -50.70 -4.60
N HIS A 193 9.80 -50.99 -5.76
CA HIS A 193 9.44 -52.10 -6.64
C HIS A 193 9.49 -53.44 -5.89
N ARG A 194 8.41 -54.24 -5.99
CA ARG A 194 8.47 -55.70 -5.85
C ARG A 194 7.57 -56.38 -6.88
N THR A 195 8.15 -57.35 -7.58
CA THR A 195 7.54 -58.38 -8.45
C THR A 195 8.11 -59.74 -7.99
N PRO A 196 7.63 -60.92 -8.48
CA PRO A 196 6.33 -61.55 -8.19
C PRO A 196 6.45 -63.06 -7.84
N SER A 197 5.29 -63.76 -7.74
CA SER A 197 5.06 -65.23 -7.76
C SER A 197 5.24 -65.96 -6.41
N SER A 198 4.46 -66.97 -5.98
CA SER A 198 3.47 -67.92 -6.55
C SER A 198 2.64 -68.48 -5.36
N THR A 199 1.38 -68.94 -5.43
CA THR A 199 0.92 -70.29 -5.84
C THR A 199 -0.61 -70.41 -5.52
N LEU A 200 -1.38 -71.12 -6.36
CA LEU A 200 -2.83 -71.48 -6.28
C LEU A 200 -3.12 -72.63 -5.26
N PRO A 201 -4.35 -73.21 -5.06
CA PRO A 201 -5.66 -73.09 -5.77
C PRO A 201 -6.99 -73.06 -4.92
N LEU A 202 -8.12 -72.84 -5.63
CA LEU A 202 -9.58 -72.84 -5.26
C LEU A 202 -10.17 -74.24 -4.89
N PRO A 203 -11.44 -74.42 -4.40
CA PRO A 203 -12.72 -74.39 -5.19
C PRO A 203 -14.02 -74.06 -4.35
N PRO A 204 -15.28 -74.39 -4.78
CA PRO A 204 -16.16 -73.59 -5.67
C PRO A 204 -17.63 -73.40 -5.16
N GLY A 205 -18.48 -72.62 -5.86
CA GLY A 205 -19.95 -72.85 -5.79
C GLY A 205 -20.95 -71.77 -6.28
N TYR A 206 -21.40 -71.92 -7.55
CA TYR A 206 -22.79 -71.80 -8.09
C TYR A 206 -23.54 -70.42 -8.15
N PRO A 207 -24.60 -70.24 -8.99
CA PRO A 207 -24.56 -69.30 -10.13
C PRO A 207 -25.89 -68.49 -10.39
N LEU A 208 -25.98 -67.86 -11.59
CA LEU A 208 -27.18 -67.26 -12.29
C LEU A 208 -27.68 -65.89 -11.76
N LEU A 209 -28.25 -64.92 -12.51
CA LEU A 209 -28.76 -64.69 -13.88
C LEU A 209 -28.75 -63.14 -14.05
N ASN A 210 -28.25 -62.50 -15.11
CA ASN A 210 -28.72 -62.30 -16.50
C ASN A 210 -29.93 -61.35 -16.72
N GLU A 211 -29.85 -60.66 -17.87
CA GLU A 211 -30.82 -59.82 -18.61
C GLU A 211 -30.76 -58.29 -18.36
N LYS A 212 -30.28 -57.46 -19.30
CA LYS A 212 -30.80 -57.06 -20.66
C LYS A 212 -32.23 -56.49 -20.55
N LYS A 213 -32.65 -55.37 -21.18
CA LYS A 213 -32.24 -54.69 -22.42
C LYS A 213 -33.01 -53.35 -22.53
N HIS A 214 -32.40 -52.35 -23.19
CA HIS A 214 -32.94 -51.34 -24.13
C HIS A 214 -34.46 -51.06 -24.27
N SER A 215 -34.83 -49.78 -24.38
CA SER A 215 -35.29 -49.08 -25.62
C SER A 215 -35.45 -47.56 -25.32
N GLU A 216 -34.81 -46.63 -26.05
CA GLU A 216 -35.14 -45.97 -27.34
C GLU A 216 -35.92 -44.63 -27.24
N LYS A 217 -35.21 -43.57 -27.71
CA LYS A 217 -35.61 -42.46 -28.64
C LYS A 217 -36.72 -41.49 -28.18
N GLN A 218 -36.67 -40.16 -28.40
CA GLN A 218 -36.23 -39.35 -29.56
C GLN A 218 -36.05 -37.86 -29.11
N SER A 219 -34.97 -37.14 -29.50
CA SER A 219 -34.94 -36.01 -30.48
C SER A 219 -35.69 -34.73 -30.03
N ARG A 220 -35.17 -33.49 -29.94
CA ARG A 220 -34.23 -32.61 -30.71
C ARG A 220 -34.23 -31.25 -29.91
N HIS A 221 -33.18 -30.48 -29.63
CA HIS A 221 -32.27 -29.70 -30.49
C HIS A 221 -31.02 -29.19 -29.71
N ARG A 222 -29.93 -29.08 -30.47
CA ARG A 222 -28.63 -28.39 -30.29
C ARG A 222 -28.72 -26.96 -29.68
N ILE A 223 -27.70 -26.30 -29.13
CA ILE A 223 -26.27 -26.51 -28.83
C ILE A 223 -25.89 -25.37 -27.87
N GLY A 224 -25.13 -25.67 -26.81
CA GLY A 224 -24.54 -24.64 -25.95
C GLY A 224 -23.28 -24.02 -26.53
N ASN A 225 -22.89 -22.84 -26.04
CA ASN A 225 -21.50 -22.37 -26.08
C ASN A 225 -21.22 -21.47 -24.87
N ARG A 226 -20.44 -22.03 -23.93
CA ARG A 226 -19.59 -21.30 -22.99
C ARG A 226 -18.42 -20.73 -23.80
N PHE A 227 -18.24 -19.42 -23.81
CA PHE A 227 -16.99 -18.80 -24.25
C PHE A 227 -15.99 -18.82 -23.09
N ARG A 228 -15.01 -19.73 -23.18
CA ARG A 228 -13.74 -19.68 -22.44
C ARG A 228 -12.69 -19.13 -23.39
N ASN A 229 -11.96 -18.13 -22.91
CA ASN A 229 -10.89 -17.45 -23.63
C ASN A 229 -9.69 -18.40 -23.71
N SER A 230 -9.37 -18.82 -24.93
CA SER A 230 -8.18 -19.61 -25.26
C SER A 230 -6.99 -18.71 -25.52
N TRP A 231 -5.90 -18.91 -24.77
CA TRP A 231 -4.53 -18.77 -25.28
C TRP A 231 -3.76 -20.02 -24.82
N GLY A 232 -3.75 -21.04 -25.69
CA GLY A 232 -3.05 -22.31 -25.51
C GLY A 232 -1.80 -22.38 -26.37
N ARG A 233 -0.72 -22.91 -25.76
CA ARG A 233 0.53 -23.39 -26.38
C ARG A 233 0.22 -24.60 -27.30
N LYS A 234 0.89 -24.83 -28.45
CA LYS A 234 2.15 -25.59 -28.73
C LYS A 234 2.22 -25.75 -30.29
N ASP A 235 3.31 -26.01 -31.03
CA ASP A 235 4.52 -26.80 -30.75
C ASP A 235 5.66 -26.45 -31.77
N SER A 236 6.89 -26.63 -31.29
CA SER A 236 8.20 -26.99 -31.90
C SER A 236 8.58 -26.64 -33.35
N ASP A 237 9.70 -25.93 -33.48
CA ASP A 237 10.83 -26.35 -34.33
C ASP A 237 12.19 -25.90 -33.76
N HIS A 238 13.17 -26.78 -33.90
CA HIS A 238 14.50 -26.75 -33.29
C HIS A 238 15.38 -25.58 -33.75
N LEU A 239 15.90 -24.77 -32.81
CA LEU A 239 17.21 -24.13 -32.89
C LEU A 239 17.70 -23.80 -31.47
N LYS A 240 18.82 -24.40 -31.06
CA LYS A 240 19.44 -24.23 -29.74
C LYS A 240 20.01 -22.81 -29.58
N ILE A 241 19.32 -21.96 -28.83
CA ILE A 241 19.90 -20.74 -28.23
C ILE A 241 19.52 -20.74 -26.75
N SER A 242 20.54 -20.88 -25.90
CA SER A 242 20.44 -20.67 -24.46
C SER A 242 19.95 -19.25 -24.19
N LYS A 243 18.70 -19.09 -23.76
CA LYS A 243 18.19 -17.83 -23.20
C LYS A 243 17.89 -18.04 -21.71
N LYS A 244 18.86 -17.65 -20.88
CA LYS A 244 18.56 -17.13 -19.55
C LYS A 244 17.66 -15.90 -19.75
N SER A 245 16.37 -15.99 -19.42
CA SER A 245 15.52 -14.80 -19.36
C SER A 245 15.60 -14.22 -17.95
N ASN A 246 16.38 -13.15 -17.85
CA ASN A 246 16.52 -12.29 -16.69
C ASN A 246 15.16 -11.82 -16.16
N SER A 247 14.74 -12.32 -14.99
CA SER A 247 13.80 -11.63 -14.12
C SER A 247 14.60 -10.70 -13.20
N LEU A 248 15.21 -9.68 -13.80
CA LEU A 248 15.94 -8.58 -13.15
C LEU A 248 15.20 -7.27 -13.40
N ALA A 249 13.89 -7.24 -13.17
CA ALA A 249 13.14 -5.98 -13.17
C ALA A 249 13.59 -5.20 -11.93
N GLY A 250 14.45 -4.22 -12.19
CA GLY A 250 15.38 -3.61 -11.25
C GLY A 250 14.74 -3.05 -9.98
N MET A 251 15.42 -3.32 -8.88
CA MET A 251 15.32 -2.54 -7.66
C MET A 251 15.82 -1.13 -7.94
N VAL A 252 14.93 -0.15 -7.90
CA VAL A 252 15.29 1.23 -8.22
C VAL A 252 15.90 1.89 -7.00
N GLU A 253 17.17 2.33 -7.08
CA GLU A 253 17.75 3.19 -6.05
C GLU A 253 17.08 4.58 -6.10
N PHE A 254 16.83 5.16 -4.92
CA PHE A 254 16.17 6.46 -4.80
C PHE A 254 17.16 7.49 -4.26
N VAL A 255 17.24 8.65 -4.93
CA VAL A 255 18.18 9.75 -4.63
C VAL A 255 17.57 10.85 -3.77
N GLY A 256 16.26 10.80 -3.51
CA GLY A 256 15.52 11.87 -2.82
C GLY A 256 14.05 11.52 -2.65
N LEU A 257 13.32 12.41 -1.98
CA LEU A 257 11.85 12.44 -2.03
C LEU A 257 11.41 13.75 -2.69
N ILE A 258 10.30 13.72 -3.40
CA ILE A 258 9.61 14.92 -3.87
C ILE A 258 8.25 14.99 -3.19
N LYS A 259 7.99 16.11 -2.52
CA LYS A 259 6.68 16.47 -2.00
C LYS A 259 5.99 17.33 -3.06
N VAL A 260 4.81 16.91 -3.47
CA VAL A 260 3.98 17.58 -4.46
C VAL A 260 2.70 18.03 -3.77
N ASN A 261 2.51 19.33 -3.62
CA ASN A 261 1.26 19.92 -3.16
C ASN A 261 0.38 20.22 -4.38
N VAL A 262 -0.69 19.46 -4.55
CA VAL A 262 -1.70 19.73 -5.58
C VAL A 262 -2.64 20.79 -5.01
N VAL A 263 -2.48 22.04 -5.46
CA VAL A 263 -3.18 23.20 -4.89
C VAL A 263 -4.61 23.23 -5.39
N LYS A 264 -4.79 23.49 -6.69
CA LYS A 264 -6.13 23.65 -7.29
C LYS A 264 -6.14 23.34 -8.79
N GLY A 265 -7.34 23.00 -9.27
CA GLY A 265 -7.69 23.00 -10.68
C GLY A 265 -8.56 24.21 -11.01
N THR A 266 -8.49 24.68 -12.24
CA THR A 266 -9.33 25.79 -12.71
C THR A 266 -9.87 25.46 -14.09
N ASN A 267 -11.19 25.64 -14.22
CA ASN A 267 -11.94 25.41 -15.44
C ASN A 267 -11.65 24.04 -16.08
N LEU A 268 -11.72 22.97 -15.28
CA LEU A 268 -11.51 21.60 -15.74
C LEU A 268 -12.62 21.16 -16.72
N ALA A 269 -12.33 20.10 -17.49
CA ALA A 269 -13.29 19.48 -18.38
C ALA A 269 -14.54 18.99 -17.63
N VAL A 270 -15.66 18.89 -18.35
CA VAL A 270 -16.91 18.31 -17.84
C VAL A 270 -17.00 16.92 -18.42
N ARG A 271 -17.19 15.91 -17.57
CA ARG A 271 -17.38 14.52 -17.98
C ARG A 271 -18.69 13.91 -17.45
N ASP A 272 -19.31 14.55 -16.46
CA ASP A 272 -20.72 14.33 -16.11
C ASP A 272 -21.68 15.31 -16.82
N MET A 273 -22.97 15.24 -16.50
CA MET A 273 -24.03 16.06 -17.13
C MET A 273 -23.71 17.57 -17.17
N LEU A 274 -23.19 18.13 -16.08
CA LEU A 274 -22.92 19.57 -15.93
C LEU A 274 -21.58 19.86 -15.26
N SER A 275 -20.88 18.85 -14.76
CA SER A 275 -19.72 19.00 -13.88
C SER A 275 -18.82 17.77 -13.96
N SER A 276 -17.93 17.62 -12.98
CA SER A 276 -17.11 16.43 -12.75
C SER A 276 -16.78 16.31 -11.26
N ASP A 277 -16.38 15.11 -10.85
CA ASP A 277 -15.81 14.73 -9.57
C ASP A 277 -14.27 14.53 -9.70
N PRO A 278 -13.47 15.59 -9.95
CA PRO A 278 -12.07 15.43 -10.30
C PRO A 278 -11.17 14.95 -9.16
N TYR A 279 -10.18 14.14 -9.52
CA TYR A 279 -9.01 13.83 -8.72
C TYR A 279 -7.74 13.78 -9.59
N VAL A 280 -6.59 13.93 -8.96
CA VAL A 280 -5.29 13.96 -9.64
C VAL A 280 -4.47 12.74 -9.27
N ILE A 281 -3.88 12.09 -10.27
CA ILE A 281 -2.87 11.04 -10.13
C ILE A 281 -1.51 11.65 -10.45
N LEU A 282 -0.58 11.51 -9.51
CA LEU A 282 0.83 11.83 -9.70
C LEU A 282 1.60 10.54 -9.91
N ALA A 283 2.36 10.44 -11.00
CA ALA A 283 3.17 9.28 -11.31
C ALA A 283 4.63 9.67 -11.58
N LEU A 284 5.56 8.94 -10.94
CA LEU A 284 7.00 9.11 -11.09
C LEU A 284 7.66 7.75 -11.23
N GLY A 285 8.03 7.39 -12.46
CA GLY A 285 8.48 6.05 -12.80
C GLY A 285 7.37 5.01 -12.56
N HIS A 286 7.65 4.01 -11.72
CA HIS A 286 6.68 2.96 -11.36
C HIS A 286 5.79 3.33 -10.14
N GLN A 287 6.01 4.49 -9.52
CA GLN A 287 5.21 4.94 -8.39
C GLN A 287 4.04 5.78 -8.87
N SER A 288 2.87 5.60 -8.27
CA SER A 288 1.74 6.50 -8.43
C SER A 288 1.04 6.72 -7.10
N VAL A 289 0.56 7.95 -6.91
CA VAL A 289 -0.25 8.39 -5.76
C VAL A 289 -1.39 9.24 -6.28
N LYS A 290 -2.51 9.32 -5.55
CA LYS A 290 -3.68 10.07 -5.98
C LYS A 290 -4.21 10.97 -4.88
N THR A 291 -4.80 12.11 -5.26
CA THR A 291 -5.48 13.01 -4.34
C THR A 291 -6.83 12.43 -3.91
N ARG A 292 -7.48 13.09 -2.95
CA ARG A 292 -8.92 12.94 -2.76
C ARG A 292 -9.72 13.42 -3.99
N VAL A 293 -10.94 12.91 -4.07
CA VAL A 293 -11.95 13.32 -5.05
C VAL A 293 -12.71 14.52 -4.50
N ILE A 294 -12.89 15.56 -5.32
CA ILE A 294 -13.76 16.69 -4.99
C ILE A 294 -14.99 16.61 -5.90
N LYS A 295 -16.17 16.45 -5.30
CA LYS A 295 -17.40 16.21 -6.07
C LYS A 295 -17.96 17.47 -6.70
N ASN A 296 -18.53 17.33 -7.90
CA ASN A 296 -19.30 18.30 -8.64
C ASN A 296 -18.62 19.67 -8.70
N ASN A 297 -17.34 19.70 -9.06
CA ASN A 297 -16.55 20.92 -9.06
C ASN A 297 -15.48 20.95 -10.15
N LEU A 298 -15.63 21.89 -11.10
CA LEU A 298 -14.65 22.15 -12.16
C LEU A 298 -13.50 23.10 -11.76
N ASN A 299 -13.58 23.65 -10.55
CA ASN A 299 -12.54 24.50 -9.93
C ASN A 299 -12.16 23.95 -8.55
N PRO A 300 -11.75 22.67 -8.48
CA PRO A 300 -11.46 22.01 -7.21
C PRO A 300 -10.24 22.64 -6.52
N VAL A 301 -10.31 22.80 -5.20
CA VAL A 301 -9.16 23.18 -4.35
C VAL A 301 -8.80 21.99 -3.48
N TRP A 302 -7.75 21.28 -3.86
CA TRP A 302 -7.28 20.10 -3.13
C TRP A 302 -6.36 20.49 -1.98
N ASN A 303 -5.40 21.40 -2.16
CA ASN A 303 -4.36 21.68 -1.15
C ASN A 303 -3.83 20.39 -0.49
N GLU A 304 -3.55 19.38 -1.32
CA GLU A 304 -3.21 18.04 -0.86
C GLU A 304 -1.75 17.74 -1.19
N SER A 305 -0.97 17.47 -0.14
CA SER A 305 0.44 17.13 -0.27
C SER A 305 0.65 15.63 -0.36
N LEU A 306 1.29 15.18 -1.43
CA LEU A 306 1.60 13.79 -1.70
C LEU A 306 3.11 13.63 -1.89
N MET A 307 3.68 12.49 -1.51
CA MET A 307 5.12 12.23 -1.60
C MET A 307 5.45 11.05 -2.50
N LEU A 308 6.48 11.22 -3.33
CA LEU A 308 7.01 10.20 -4.23
C LEU A 308 8.52 10.08 -4.03
N SER A 309 9.06 8.87 -4.19
CA SER A 309 10.51 8.63 -4.10
C SER A 309 11.16 8.94 -5.46
N ILE A 310 12.20 9.75 -5.47
CA ILE A 310 12.90 10.16 -6.69
C ILE A 310 13.91 9.06 -7.06
N PRO A 311 13.75 8.34 -8.18
CA PRO A 311 14.69 7.30 -8.59
C PRO A 311 16.02 7.89 -9.10
N GLU A 312 17.07 7.07 -9.17
CA GLU A 312 18.38 7.48 -9.66
C GLU A 312 18.33 8.01 -11.11
N ASN A 313 17.69 7.26 -12.01
CA ASN A 313 17.31 7.78 -13.32
C ASN A 313 16.00 8.55 -13.18
N ILE A 314 16.08 9.87 -13.04
CA ILE A 314 14.96 10.78 -12.73
C ILE A 314 14.06 10.92 -13.98
N PRO A 315 12.86 10.28 -14.01
CA PRO A 315 11.90 10.47 -15.10
C PRO A 315 11.11 11.77 -14.88
N PRO A 316 10.37 12.25 -15.89
CA PRO A 316 9.42 13.33 -15.68
C PRO A 316 8.30 12.93 -14.70
N LEU A 317 7.84 13.91 -13.92
CA LEU A 317 6.65 13.77 -13.09
C LEU A 317 5.42 13.89 -13.99
N ARG A 318 4.63 12.81 -14.07
CA ARG A 318 3.35 12.80 -14.79
C ARG A 318 2.24 13.22 -13.84
N VAL A 319 1.41 14.15 -14.29
CA VAL A 319 0.22 14.63 -13.59
C VAL A 319 -0.98 14.31 -14.47
N ILE A 320 -1.93 13.53 -13.97
CA ILE A 320 -3.08 13.08 -14.75
C ILE A 320 -4.35 13.38 -13.96
N VAL A 321 -5.36 13.95 -14.61
CA VAL A 321 -6.65 14.26 -13.98
C VAL A 321 -7.70 13.28 -14.48
N TYR A 322 -8.52 12.78 -13.57
CA TYR A 322 -9.65 11.89 -13.86
C TYR A 322 -10.92 12.36 -13.17
N ASP A 323 -12.06 12.04 -13.77
CA ASP A 323 -13.38 12.15 -13.18
C ASP A 323 -13.75 10.85 -12.46
N LYS A 324 -14.22 10.94 -11.22
CA LYS A 324 -14.57 9.77 -10.42
C LYS A 324 -15.99 9.31 -10.72
N ASP A 325 -16.09 8.15 -11.38
CA ASP A 325 -17.38 7.49 -11.55
C ASP A 325 -17.63 6.41 -10.50
N THR A 326 -18.91 6.24 -10.15
CA THR A 326 -19.34 5.24 -9.15
C THR A 326 -19.59 3.86 -9.78
N PHE A 327 -19.99 3.80 -11.06
CA PHE A 327 -20.42 2.56 -11.72
C PHE A 327 -19.74 2.28 -13.07
N THR A 328 -18.87 3.18 -13.51
CA THR A 328 -18.12 3.11 -14.78
C THR A 328 -16.63 3.31 -14.54
N THR A 329 -15.82 3.17 -15.59
CA THR A 329 -14.40 3.53 -15.54
C THR A 329 -14.26 5.04 -15.50
N ASP A 330 -13.45 5.54 -14.57
CA ASP A 330 -13.16 6.96 -14.40
C ASP A 330 -12.72 7.63 -15.72
N ASP A 331 -13.36 8.75 -16.07
CA ASP A 331 -13.13 9.45 -17.33
C ASP A 331 -11.87 10.31 -17.30
N PHE A 332 -11.05 10.21 -18.34
CA PHE A 332 -9.82 10.99 -18.44
C PHE A 332 -10.10 12.49 -18.67
N MET A 333 -9.46 13.36 -17.88
CA MET A 333 -9.65 14.82 -17.90
C MET A 333 -8.36 15.61 -18.23
N GLY A 334 -7.37 14.95 -18.84
CA GLY A 334 -6.13 15.59 -19.29
C GLY A 334 -4.91 15.24 -18.45
N ASP A 335 -3.74 15.54 -19.00
CA ASP A 335 -2.45 15.22 -18.39
C ASP A 335 -1.38 16.30 -18.64
N ALA A 336 -0.28 16.20 -17.91
CA ALA A 336 0.93 16.97 -18.14
C ALA A 336 2.16 16.19 -17.67
N GLU A 337 3.31 16.49 -18.28
CA GLU A 337 4.62 16.01 -17.84
C GLU A 337 5.47 17.19 -17.39
N ILE A 338 6.14 17.05 -16.25
CA ILE A 338 6.99 18.08 -15.65
C ILE A 338 8.38 17.51 -15.45
N ASP A 339 9.39 18.15 -16.05
CA ASP A 339 10.78 17.82 -15.78
C ASP A 339 11.21 18.34 -14.41
N ILE A 340 11.50 17.41 -13.50
CA ILE A 340 11.93 17.72 -12.13
C ILE A 340 13.45 17.72 -11.97
N GLN A 341 14.22 17.41 -13.02
CA GLN A 341 15.69 17.40 -12.95
C GLN A 341 16.28 18.75 -12.51
N PRO A 342 15.80 19.92 -12.99
CA PRO A 342 16.32 21.22 -12.54
C PRO A 342 16.11 21.44 -11.03
N LEU A 343 14.95 21.04 -10.51
CA LEU A 343 14.62 21.13 -9.08
C LEU A 343 15.54 20.24 -8.24
N VAL A 344 15.73 18.99 -8.67
CA VAL A 344 16.61 18.03 -7.98
C VAL A 344 18.08 18.49 -8.02
N ALA A 345 18.54 19.04 -9.14
CA ALA A 345 19.88 19.58 -9.27
C ALA A 345 20.11 20.77 -8.31
N ALA A 346 19.13 21.68 -8.21
CA ALA A 346 19.17 22.79 -7.27
C ALA A 346 19.20 22.32 -5.80
N ALA A 347 18.39 21.32 -5.45
CA ALA A 347 18.39 20.71 -4.11
C ALA A 347 19.75 20.07 -3.76
N LYS A 348 20.31 19.28 -4.67
CA LYS A 348 21.64 18.66 -4.49
C LYS A 348 22.76 19.68 -4.36
N ALA A 349 22.71 20.76 -5.15
CA ALA A 349 23.70 21.85 -5.06
C ALA A 349 23.61 22.54 -3.70
N TYR A 350 22.39 22.82 -3.23
CA TYR A 350 22.17 23.45 -1.93
C TYR A 350 22.65 22.59 -0.75
N GLU A 351 22.40 21.27 -0.77
CA GLU A 351 22.93 20.35 0.24
C GLU A 351 24.47 20.37 0.30
N LYS A 352 25.14 20.34 -0.86
CA LYS A 352 26.60 20.44 -0.94
C LYS A 352 27.12 21.77 -0.39
N SER A 353 26.43 22.87 -0.67
CA SER A 353 26.80 24.20 -0.15
C SER A 353 26.54 24.36 1.36
N LYS A 354 25.59 23.62 1.94
CA LYS A 354 25.44 23.56 3.41
C LYS A 354 26.58 22.81 4.09
N ILE A 355 27.18 21.85 3.39
CA ILE A 355 28.33 21.08 3.87
C ILE A 355 29.65 21.86 3.70
N GLN A 356 29.68 22.85 2.80
CA GLN A 356 30.86 23.63 2.46
C GLN A 356 30.53 25.14 2.53
N GLU A 357 30.82 25.77 3.67
CA GLU A 357 30.47 27.16 3.98
C GLU A 357 30.73 28.16 2.83
N SER A 358 29.70 28.97 2.54
CA SER A 358 29.67 30.21 1.75
C SER A 358 29.96 30.14 0.24
N MET A 359 28.89 30.12 -0.58
CA MET A 359 28.90 30.79 -1.89
C MET A 359 27.48 31.15 -2.36
N GLN A 360 27.30 32.33 -2.94
CA GLN A 360 26.03 32.80 -3.52
C GLN A 360 25.60 31.92 -4.70
N LEU A 361 24.45 31.25 -4.58
CA LEU A 361 23.85 30.45 -5.65
C LEU A 361 23.11 31.36 -6.64
N GLY A 362 23.57 31.32 -7.89
CA GLY A 362 23.05 32.12 -9.00
C GLY A 362 21.64 31.75 -9.42
N LYS A 363 21.00 32.69 -10.11
CA LYS A 363 19.67 32.58 -10.73
C LYS A 363 19.71 31.54 -11.86
N CYS A 364 19.14 30.36 -11.63
CA CYS A 364 18.91 29.37 -12.67
C CYS A 364 17.62 29.71 -13.44
N VAL A 365 17.71 29.82 -14.76
CA VAL A 365 16.57 30.03 -15.67
C VAL A 365 16.25 28.69 -16.33
N ALA A 366 15.00 28.22 -16.18
CA ALA A 366 14.53 26.98 -16.78
C ALA A 366 14.29 27.14 -18.30
N ASN A 367 14.49 26.04 -19.02
CA ASN A 367 14.47 25.94 -20.48
C ASN A 367 13.05 26.12 -21.04
N ARG A 368 12.98 26.66 -22.28
CA ARG A 368 11.76 27.04 -22.99
C ARG A 368 11.00 25.82 -23.52
N ASP A 369 9.90 25.46 -22.86
CA ASP A 369 8.83 24.66 -23.47
C ASP A 369 7.48 25.34 -23.25
N ASN A 370 6.74 25.54 -24.35
CA ASN A 370 5.58 26.44 -24.48
C ASN A 370 4.28 25.99 -23.78
N ASN A 371 4.36 25.29 -22.64
CA ASN A 371 3.17 24.76 -21.94
C ASN A 371 2.96 25.28 -20.51
N PHE A 372 3.89 26.07 -19.98
CA PHE A 372 3.77 26.68 -18.67
C PHE A 372 3.10 28.05 -18.77
N LEU A 373 2.07 28.27 -17.95
CA LEU A 373 1.40 29.58 -17.85
C LEU A 373 2.16 30.51 -16.89
N LYS A 374 2.91 29.92 -15.96
CA LYS A 374 3.96 30.56 -15.17
C LYS A 374 5.14 29.60 -15.12
N ASP A 375 6.29 30.02 -15.67
CA ASP A 375 7.55 29.29 -15.50
C ASP A 375 7.85 29.26 -14.01
N GLY A 376 7.80 28.06 -13.42
CA GLY A 376 7.99 27.90 -12.00
C GLY A 376 9.40 28.27 -11.61
N ILE A 377 9.58 29.48 -11.07
CA ILE A 377 10.86 29.92 -10.53
C ILE A 377 11.18 29.01 -9.34
N ILE A 378 12.34 28.37 -9.39
CA ILE A 378 12.85 27.60 -8.27
C ILE A 378 13.28 28.61 -7.20
N ASN A 379 12.56 28.61 -6.09
CA ASN A 379 12.77 29.50 -4.97
C ASN A 379 13.40 28.73 -3.81
N LEU A 380 14.27 29.42 -3.07
CA LEU A 380 14.87 28.91 -1.86
C LEU A 380 14.23 29.65 -0.68
N ALA A 381 13.32 28.97 0.02
CA ALA A 381 12.56 29.54 1.14
C ALA A 381 12.66 28.61 2.35
N ASP A 382 12.97 29.16 3.53
CA ASP A 382 13.09 28.42 4.79
C ASP A 382 14.06 27.22 4.73
N GLY A 383 15.12 27.35 3.93
CA GLY A 383 16.10 26.27 3.71
C GLY A 383 15.57 25.09 2.90
N LYS A 384 14.44 25.27 2.18
CA LYS A 384 13.84 24.29 1.28
C LYS A 384 13.86 24.82 -0.15
N VAL A 385 14.16 23.93 -1.09
CA VAL A 385 14.11 24.23 -2.52
C VAL A 385 12.70 23.91 -3.02
N LYS A 386 11.97 24.94 -3.43
CA LYS A 386 10.57 24.87 -3.83
C LYS A 386 10.36 25.41 -5.24
N GLN A 387 9.34 24.91 -5.93
CA GLN A 387 8.94 25.41 -7.24
C GLN A 387 7.42 25.40 -7.35
N GLU A 388 6.83 26.57 -7.57
CA GLU A 388 5.40 26.72 -7.82
C GLU A 388 5.17 26.72 -9.33
N ILE A 389 4.24 25.90 -9.83
CA ILE A 389 4.02 25.71 -11.25
C ILE A 389 2.54 25.84 -11.56
N SER A 390 2.21 26.60 -12.60
CA SER A 390 0.87 26.63 -13.19
C SER A 390 0.96 26.23 -14.67
N PHE A 391 0.19 25.23 -15.08
CA PHE A 391 0.23 24.70 -16.44
C PHE A 391 -1.15 24.34 -16.96
N ARG A 392 -1.27 24.29 -18.30
CA ARG A 392 -2.48 23.83 -18.97
C ARG A 392 -2.41 22.32 -19.20
N LEU A 393 -3.50 21.63 -18.89
CA LEU A 393 -3.64 20.20 -19.16
C LEU A 393 -3.66 19.95 -20.66
N GLN A 394 -2.95 18.91 -21.08
CA GLN A 394 -2.91 18.40 -22.44
C GLN A 394 -3.98 17.33 -22.64
N ASN A 395 -4.23 17.00 -23.91
CA ASN A 395 -5.18 15.95 -24.30
C ASN A 395 -6.61 16.17 -23.75
N VAL A 396 -6.95 17.43 -23.48
CA VAL A 396 -8.25 17.86 -22.96
C VAL A 396 -8.59 19.25 -23.49
N GLU A 397 -9.87 19.56 -23.64
CA GLU A 397 -10.33 20.81 -24.23
C GLU A 397 -10.04 22.04 -23.34
N ARG A 398 -10.04 21.85 -22.00
CA ARG A 398 -9.79 22.89 -21.00
C ARG A 398 -9.29 22.31 -19.69
N GLY A 399 -8.72 23.18 -18.87
CA GLY A 399 -8.26 22.86 -17.53
C GLY A 399 -6.84 23.32 -17.31
N THR A 400 -6.63 24.00 -16.19
CA THR A 400 -5.30 24.36 -15.70
C THR A 400 -5.12 23.84 -14.29
N LEU A 401 -3.91 23.41 -13.97
CA LEU A 401 -3.53 22.99 -12.62
C LEU A 401 -2.48 23.95 -12.05
N GLU A 402 -2.56 24.15 -10.75
CA GLU A 402 -1.56 24.82 -9.93
C GLU A 402 -1.02 23.81 -8.91
N ILE A 403 0.29 23.62 -8.89
CA ILE A 403 0.97 22.71 -7.97
C ILE A 403 2.23 23.35 -7.40
N GLU A 404 2.67 22.88 -6.24
CA GLU A 404 3.95 23.24 -5.66
C GLU A 404 4.80 21.99 -5.46
N LEU A 405 6.07 22.07 -5.85
CA LEU A 405 7.05 21.00 -5.70
C LEU A 405 8.06 21.39 -4.63
N GLU A 406 8.42 20.45 -3.77
CA GLU A 406 9.49 20.59 -2.78
C GLU A 406 10.36 19.32 -2.80
N CYS A 407 11.67 19.49 -3.03
CA CYS A 407 12.61 18.38 -2.89
C CYS A 407 13.01 18.22 -1.42
N VAL A 408 12.88 16.99 -0.92
CA VAL A 408 13.24 16.63 0.45
C VAL A 408 14.47 15.71 0.43
N PRO A 409 15.60 16.15 1.01
CA PRO A 409 16.81 15.33 1.14
C PRO A 409 16.55 14.02 1.90
N LEU A 410 17.28 12.94 1.57
CA LEU A 410 17.25 11.70 2.35
C LEU A 410 18.10 11.78 3.63
N THR A 411 19.05 12.72 3.66
CA THR A 411 19.93 13.02 4.78
C THR A 411 19.27 14.06 5.71
N GLN A 412 18.42 13.57 6.61
CA GLN A 412 18.01 14.33 7.80
C GLN A 412 18.48 13.64 9.07
#